data_AF-A0A319BKZ7-F1
#
_entry.id   AF-A0A319BKZ7-F1
#
_cell.length_a   1.000
_cell.length_b   1.000
_cell.length_c   1.000
_cell.angle_alpha   90.00
_cell.angle_beta   90.00
_cell.angle_gamma   90.00
#
_symmetry.space_group_name_H-M   'P 1'
#
loop_
_entity.id
_entity.type
_entity.pdbx_description
1 polymer ?
#
loop_
_entity_poly.entity_id
_entity_poly.type
_entity_poly.pdbx_seq_one_letter_code
_entity_poly.pdbx_strand_id
1 'polypeptide(L)' 'INQIVSCIASNMNLAQRGFELGLNQYIYKNSFQGNFVSDKLMVTTVEAIVGAVFLEISWDRAALQRIVDVLGRVWPDS' A
#
# COMPACT_ATOMS: atom_id res chain seq x y z
N ILE A 1 -15.58 -0.88 -14.60
CA ILE A 1 -14.45 -0.96 -13.63
C ILE A 1 -13.86 -2.36 -13.79
N ASN A 2 -12.61 -2.45 -14.25
CA ASN A 2 -11.99 -3.69 -14.75
C ASN A 2 -11.66 -4.65 -13.60
N GLN A 3 -11.93 -5.95 -13.75
CA GLN A 3 -11.65 -6.98 -12.73
C GLN A 3 -10.18 -6.99 -12.27
N ILE A 4 -9.27 -6.58 -13.14
CA ILE A 4 -7.84 -6.40 -12.87
C ILE A 4 -7.61 -5.28 -11.83
N VAL A 5 -8.25 -4.11 -11.99
CA VAL A 5 -8.16 -3.00 -11.00
C VAL A 5 -8.78 -3.43 -9.67
N SER A 6 -9.88 -4.19 -9.70
CA SER A 6 -10.53 -4.72 -8.50
C SER A 6 -9.70 -5.79 -7.77
N CYS A 7 -8.89 -6.55 -8.50
CA CYS A 7 -7.97 -7.54 -7.96
C CYS A 7 -6.68 -6.88 -7.44
N ILE A 8 -6.16 -5.87 -8.14
CA ILE A 8 -4.97 -5.09 -7.74
C ILE A 8 -5.25 -4.26 -6.49
N ALA A 9 -6.40 -3.59 -6.43
CA ALA A 9 -6.85 -2.85 -5.26
C ALA A 9 -7.49 -3.76 -4.19
N SER A 10 -7.41 -5.08 -4.33
CA SER A 10 -7.84 -5.99 -3.28
C SER A 10 -7.03 -5.71 -2.02
N ASN A 11 -7.73 -5.40 -0.93
CA ASN A 11 -7.16 -5.17 0.40
C ASN A 11 -6.13 -6.25 0.80
N MET A 12 -6.31 -7.50 0.35
CA MET A 12 -5.37 -8.59 0.66
C MET A 12 -3.99 -8.38 0.03
N ASN A 13 -3.94 -7.86 -1.21
CA ASN A 13 -2.69 -7.65 -1.94
C ASN A 13 -1.92 -6.42 -1.42
N LEU A 14 -2.63 -5.38 -0.98
CA LEU A 14 -2.03 -4.20 -0.38
C LEU A 14 -1.41 -4.50 0.99
N ALA A 15 -2.10 -5.31 1.81
CA ALA A 15 -1.58 -5.75 3.10
C ALA A 15 -0.27 -6.53 2.93
N GLN A 16 -0.31 -7.60 2.11
CA GLN A 16 0.86 -8.44 1.85
C GLN A 16 2.05 -7.59 1.38
N ARG A 17 1.82 -6.70 0.43
CA ARG A 17 2.89 -5.87 -0.11
C ARG A 17 3.46 -4.89 0.91
N GLY A 18 2.61 -4.28 1.73
CA GLY A 18 3.06 -3.41 2.81
C GLY A 18 3.97 -4.15 3.81
N PHE A 19 3.70 -5.42 4.09
CA PHE A 19 4.60 -6.27 4.87
C PHE A 19 5.90 -6.62 4.15
N GLU A 20 5.85 -6.98 2.86
CA GLU A 20 7.05 -7.27 2.06
C GLU A 20 8.01 -6.07 1.97
N LEU A 21 7.46 -4.85 1.93
CA LEU A 21 8.22 -3.60 1.93
C LEU A 21 8.69 -3.21 3.35
N GLY A 22 8.35 -3.99 4.37
CA GLY A 22 8.74 -3.75 5.75
C GLY A 22 8.04 -2.56 6.40
N LEU A 23 6.88 -2.12 5.89
CA LEU A 23 6.20 -0.93 6.42
C LEU A 23 5.77 -1.10 7.89
N ASN A 24 5.60 -2.34 8.33
CA ASN A 24 5.26 -2.69 9.71
C ASN A 24 6.30 -2.23 10.75
N GLN A 25 7.55 -2.00 10.33
CA GLN A 25 8.60 -1.49 11.20
C GLN A 25 8.48 0.00 11.47
N TYR A 26 7.77 0.73 10.59
CA TYR A 26 7.54 2.18 10.70
C TYR A 26 6.19 2.52 11.35
N ILE A 27 5.36 1.51 11.64
CA ILE A 27 4.11 1.70 12.38
C ILE A 27 4.43 1.77 13.87
N TYR A 28 4.15 2.93 14.47
CA TYR A 28 4.25 3.09 15.92
C TYR A 28 3.16 2.26 16.60
N LYS A 29 3.59 1.32 17.45
CA LYS A 29 2.72 0.34 18.10
C LYS A 29 2.51 0.71 19.56
N ASN A 30 1.31 0.43 20.05
CA ASN A 30 1.08 0.45 21.49
C ASN A 30 1.79 -0.76 22.14
N SER A 31 2.46 -0.55 23.27
CA SER A 31 3.22 -1.57 24.00
C SER A 31 2.39 -2.83 24.33
N PHE A 32 1.09 -2.66 24.54
CA PHE A 32 0.15 -3.75 24.88
C PHE A 32 -0.31 -4.59 23.68
N GLN A 33 -0.13 -4.10 22.46
CA GLN A 33 -0.47 -4.80 21.21
C GLN A 33 0.64 -5.79 20.79
N GLY A 34 1.81 -5.71 21.43
CA GLY A 34 2.98 -6.48 21.04
C GLY A 34 3.46 -6.09 19.64
N ASN A 35 4.10 -7.04 18.94
CA ASN A 35 4.64 -6.80 17.60
C ASN A 35 3.65 -7.06 16.46
N PHE A 36 2.38 -7.31 16.78
CA PHE A 36 1.37 -7.64 15.78
C PHE A 36 0.87 -6.39 15.05
N VAL A 37 0.80 -6.46 13.72
CA VAL A 37 0.14 -5.48 12.86
C VAL A 37 -0.88 -6.26 12.05
N SER A 38 -2.14 -5.84 12.04
CA SER A 38 -3.17 -6.53 11.27
C SER A 38 -3.12 -6.15 9.80
N ASP A 39 -3.59 -7.04 8.93
CA ASP A 39 -3.70 -6.78 7.49
C ASP A 39 -4.48 -5.49 7.23
N LYS A 40 -5.60 -5.30 7.94
CA LYS A 40 -6.42 -4.09 7.81
C LYS A 40 -5.63 -2.81 8.13
N LEU A 41 -4.82 -2.83 9.20
CA LEU A 41 -3.97 -1.68 9.54
C LEU A 41 -2.91 -1.45 8.47
N MET A 42 -2.35 -2.52 7.91
CA MET A 42 -1.36 -2.43 6.83
C MET A 42 -1.96 -1.83 5.55
N VAL A 43 -3.15 -2.27 5.13
CA VAL A 43 -3.86 -1.67 3.98
C VAL A 43 -4.05 -0.18 4.16
N THR A 44 -4.63 0.22 5.29
CA THR A 44 -4.88 1.65 5.56
C THR A 44 -3.58 2.45 5.61
N THR A 45 -2.48 1.85 6.08
CA THR A 45 -1.16 2.50 6.06
C THR A 45 -0.68 2.72 4.62
N VAL A 46 -0.77 1.70 3.77
CA VAL A 46 -0.40 1.79 2.34
C VAL A 46 -1.26 2.83 1.62
N GLU A 47 -2.58 2.81 1.83
CA GLU A 47 -3.51 3.79 1.24
C GLU A 47 -3.20 5.21 1.70
N ALA A 48 -2.88 5.41 2.98
CA ALA A 48 -2.52 6.72 3.52
C ALA A 48 -1.22 7.25 2.91
N ILE A 49 -0.20 6.40 2.73
CA ILE A 49 1.05 6.80 2.06
C ILE A 49 0.77 7.20 0.62
N VAL A 50 0.02 6.40 -0.13
CA VAL A 50 -0.34 6.71 -1.53
C VAL A 50 -1.11 8.04 -1.60
N GLY A 51 -2.08 8.24 -0.71
CA GLY A 51 -2.86 9.47 -0.64
C GLY A 51 -1.99 10.70 -0.30
N ALA A 52 -1.07 10.57 0.66
CA ALA A 52 -0.16 11.65 1.04
C ALA A 52 0.75 12.06 -0.12
N VAL A 53 1.37 11.10 -0.80
CA VAL A 53 2.24 11.39 -1.93
C VAL A 53 1.45 11.96 -3.11
N PHE A 54 0.21 11.50 -3.34
CA PHE A 54 -0.66 12.06 -4.37
C PHE A 54 -0.97 13.55 -4.15
N LEU A 55 -1.12 13.97 -2.90
CA LEU A 55 -1.27 15.38 -2.53
C LEU A 55 0.02 16.17 -2.73
N GLU A 56 1.18 15.59 -2.36
CA GLU A 56 2.50 16.24 -2.48
C GLU A 56 2.88 16.52 -3.94
N ILE A 57 2.59 15.60 -4.86
CA ILE A 57 2.87 15.74 -6.30
C ILE A 57 1.86 16.62 -7.04
N SER A 58 1.05 17.41 -6.32
CA SER A 58 0.02 18.29 -6.91
C SER A 58 -0.91 17.54 -7.88
N TRP A 59 -1.32 16.32 -7.51
CA TRP A 59 -2.25 15.49 -8.29
C TRP A 59 -1.69 15.02 -9.65
N ASP A 60 -0.37 15.01 -9.84
CA ASP A 60 0.28 14.44 -11.01
C ASP A 60 0.04 12.92 -11.10
N ARG A 61 -0.80 12.53 -12.05
CA ARG A 61 -1.17 11.13 -12.32
C ARG A 61 0.02 10.29 -12.78
N ALA A 62 1.00 10.87 -13.47
CA ALA A 62 2.18 10.14 -13.94
C ALA A 62 3.15 9.81 -12.81
N ALA A 63 3.25 10.70 -11.81
CA ALA A 63 3.97 10.42 -10.57
C ALA A 63 3.22 9.41 -9.68
N LEU A 64 1.88 9.47 -9.63
CA LEU A 64 1.07 8.45 -8.95
C LEU A 64 1.29 7.05 -9.54
N GLN A 65 1.29 6.92 -10.88
CA GLN A 65 1.53 5.65 -11.55
C GLN A 65 2.87 5.04 -11.15
N ARG A 66 3.94 5.84 -11.10
CA ARG A 66 5.27 5.36 -10.67
C ARG A 66 5.30 4.83 -9.25
N ILE A 67 4.51 5.40 -8.33
CA ILE A 67 4.40 4.94 -6.95
C ILE A 67 3.61 3.64 -6.88
N VAL A 68 2.49 3.57 -7.61
CA VAL A 68 1.73 2.34 -7.77
C VAL A 68 2.58 1.24 -8.40
N ASP A 69 3.47 1.58 -9.34
CA ASP A 69 4.42 0.63 -9.94
C ASP A 69 5.50 0.18 -8.95
N VAL A 70 6.02 1.06 -8.08
CA VAL A 70 6.98 0.68 -7.03
C VAL A 70 6.32 -0.24 -6.00
N LEU A 71 5.09 0.09 -5.62
CA LEU A 71 4.27 -0.78 -4.78
C LEU A 71 3.92 -2.08 -5.52
N GLY A 72 3.68 -2.04 -6.82
CA GLY A 72 3.19 -3.14 -7.65
C GLY A 72 4.24 -3.95 -8.41
N ARG A 73 5.55 -3.69 -8.26
CA ARG A 73 6.63 -4.24 -9.12
C ARG A 73 6.84 -5.76 -9.07
N VAL A 74 5.95 -6.52 -8.45
CA VAL A 74 5.74 -7.96 -8.66
C VAL A 74 4.28 -8.15 -9.04
N TRP A 75 3.86 -7.64 -10.19
CA TRP A 75 2.60 -8.04 -10.80
C TRP A 75 2.95 -8.82 -12.07
N PRO A 76 2.42 -10.04 -12.25
CA PRO A 76 2.74 -10.81 -13.44
C PRO A 76 2.20 -10.08 -14.67
N ASP A 77 3.05 -9.95 -15.69
CA ASP A 77 2.63 -9.64 -17.04
C ASP A 77 1.56 -10.68 -17.43
N SER A 78 0.32 -10.23 -17.52
CA SER A 78 -0.76 -10.99 -18.16
C SER A 78 -0.62 -10.89 -19.67
#